data_AF-A0A957D7M0-F1
#
_entry.id   AF-A0A957D7M0-F1
#
_cell.length_a   1.000
_cell.length_b   1.000
_cell.length_c   1.000
_cell.angle_alpha   90.00
_cell.angle_beta   90.00
_cell.angle_gamma   90.00
#
_symmetry.space_group_name_H-M   'P 1'
#
loop_
_entity.id
_entity.type
_entity.pdbx_description
1 polymer ?
#
loop_
_entity_poly.entity_id
_entity_poly.type
_entity_poly.pdbx_seq_one_letter_code
_entity_poly.pdbx_strand_id
1 'polypeptide(L)'
;MIQAVIFDVGGVLIRTHGRTSRSQWEEKLGLAEWESEEIVFNSEMGKKAQQGEVADSDLWAWVGQRLRLDETELAAFYQGFWANDVLDIELVEFIRGLRPSYQTAIISNATDNL
;
A
#
# COMPACT_ATOMS: atom_id res chain seq x y z
N MET A 1 -7.88 19.48 25.55
CA MET A 1 -7.80 20.18 24.25
C MET A 1 -6.84 19.40 23.38
N ILE A 2 -7.15 19.19 22.09
CA ILE A 2 -6.24 18.50 21.16
C ILE A 2 -5.04 19.41 20.85
N GLN A 3 -3.86 18.83 20.72
CA GLN A 3 -2.60 19.56 20.47
C GLN A 3 -1.91 19.12 19.17
N ALA A 4 -2.15 17.87 18.76
CA ALA A 4 -1.60 17.30 17.54
C ALA A 4 -2.63 16.43 16.83
N VAL A 5 -2.51 16.34 15.51
CA VAL A 5 -3.27 15.41 14.67
C VAL A 5 -2.28 14.60 13.85
N ILE A 6 -2.35 13.28 13.97
CA ILE A 6 -1.45 12.33 13.32
C ILE A 6 -2.25 11.56 12.28
N PHE A 7 -1.69 11.42 11.08
CA PHE A 7 -2.34 10.78 9.94
C PHE A 7 -1.61 9.51 9.53
N ASP A 8 -2.37 8.46 9.26
CA ASP A 8 -1.88 7.31 8.49
C ASP A 8 -1.75 7.69 7.00
N VAL A 9 -1.06 6.89 6.21
CA VAL A 9 -0.95 7.07 4.75
C VAL A 9 -1.94 6.16 4.04
N GLY A 10 -1.78 4.85 4.14
CA GLY A 10 -2.63 3.87 3.44
C GLY A 10 -4.06 3.89 3.96
N GLY A 11 -5.04 4.02 3.07
CA GLY A 11 -6.46 4.11 3.43
C GLY A 11 -6.89 5.45 4.04
N VAL A 12 -5.96 6.38 4.27
CA VAL A 12 -6.24 7.72 4.83
C VAL A 12 -5.84 8.80 3.82
N LEU A 13 -4.54 9.05 3.65
CA LEU A 13 -4.01 10.03 2.68
C LEU A 13 -4.00 9.47 1.26
N ILE A 14 -3.63 8.21 1.10
CA ILE A 14 -3.67 7.49 -0.17
C ILE A 14 -4.80 6.48 -0.08
N ARG A 15 -5.76 6.57 -0.99
CA ARG A 15 -6.92 5.68 -1.02
C ARG A 15 -6.96 4.93 -2.33
N THR A 16 -7.26 3.64 -2.25
CA THR A 16 -7.55 2.83 -3.43
C THR A 16 -8.95 3.18 -3.93
N HIS A 17 -9.04 3.93 -5.03
CA HIS A 17 -10.29 4.32 -5.68
C HIS A 17 -10.90 3.12 -6.43
N GLY A 18 -11.44 2.17 -5.66
CA GLY A 18 -12.02 0.93 -6.16
C GLY A 18 -10.97 -0.15 -6.43
N ARG A 19 -11.36 -1.40 -6.19
CA ARG A 19 -10.48 -2.57 -6.27
C ARG A 19 -10.35 -3.18 -7.66
N THR A 20 -10.88 -2.53 -8.69
CA THR A 20 -11.03 -3.12 -10.02
C THR A 20 -9.75 -3.75 -10.55
N SER A 21 -8.59 -3.08 -10.42
CA SER A 21 -7.32 -3.65 -10.90
C SER A 21 -6.85 -4.84 -10.06
N ARG A 22 -6.93 -4.76 -8.73
CA ARG A 22 -6.60 -5.88 -7.84
C ARG A 22 -7.54 -7.07 -8.07
N SER A 23 -8.84 -6.84 -8.21
CA SER A 23 -9.83 -7.89 -8.50
C SER A 23 -9.60 -8.56 -9.86
N GLN A 24 -9.19 -7.81 -10.88
CA GLN A 24 -8.82 -8.38 -12.19
C GLN A 24 -7.58 -9.28 -12.10
N TRP A 25 -6.59 -8.88 -11.30
CA TRP A 25 -5.42 -9.71 -11.03
C TRP A 25 -5.77 -10.94 -10.19
N GLU A 26 -6.61 -10.80 -9.18
CA GLU A 26 -7.13 -11.91 -8.37
C GLU A 26 -7.82 -12.94 -9.27
N GLU A 27 -8.71 -12.49 -10.16
CA GLU A 27 -9.38 -13.37 -11.14
C GLU A 27 -8.37 -14.05 -12.08
N LYS A 28 -7.44 -13.30 -12.68
CA LYS A 28 -6.42 -13.83 -13.58
C LYS A 28 -5.55 -14.90 -12.91
N LEU A 29 -5.26 -14.73 -11.62
CA LEU A 29 -4.37 -15.60 -10.85
C LEU A 29 -5.12 -16.71 -10.09
N GLY A 30 -6.46 -16.73 -10.17
CA GLY A 30 -7.30 -17.70 -9.45
C GLY A 30 -7.27 -17.53 -7.92
N LEU A 31 -7.05 -16.30 -7.45
CA LEU A 31 -7.03 -15.94 -6.05
C LEU A 31 -8.44 -15.63 -5.54
N ALA A 32 -8.64 -15.81 -4.23
CA ALA A 32 -9.85 -15.35 -3.57
C ALA A 32 -9.90 -13.81 -3.52
N GLU A 33 -11.11 -13.27 -3.30
CA GLU A 33 -11.28 -11.83 -3.07
C GLU A 33 -10.40 -11.38 -1.90
N TRP A 34 -9.61 -10.31 -2.10
CA TRP A 34 -8.68 -9.72 -1.13
C TRP A 34 -7.40 -10.52 -0.88
N GLU A 35 -7.23 -11.70 -1.49
CA GLU A 35 -6.03 -12.50 -1.27
C GLU A 35 -4.77 -11.84 -1.85
N SER A 36 -4.87 -11.01 -2.89
CA SER A 36 -3.72 -10.26 -3.40
C SER A 36 -3.17 -9.29 -2.35
N GLU A 37 -4.05 -8.61 -1.62
CA GLU A 37 -3.69 -7.68 -0.54
C GLU A 37 -3.15 -8.43 0.67
N GLU A 38 -3.76 -9.58 1.01
CA GLU A 38 -3.27 -10.44 2.09
C GLU A 38 -1.84 -10.92 1.81
N ILE A 39 -1.54 -11.31 0.57
CA ILE A 39 -0.20 -11.75 0.15
C ILE A 39 0.81 -10.59 0.26
N VAL A 40 0.48 -9.40 -0.23
CA VAL A 40 1.42 -8.27 -0.28
C VAL A 40 1.63 -7.65 1.10
N PHE A 41 0.56 -7.43 1.88
CA PHE A 41 0.64 -6.68 3.14
C PHE A 41 0.68 -7.56 4.39
N ASN A 42 -0.11 -8.62 4.44
CA ASN A 42 -0.38 -9.34 5.69
C ASN A 42 0.32 -10.69 5.82
N SER A 43 0.96 -11.16 4.74
CA SER A 43 1.85 -12.30 4.78
C SER A 43 3.02 -12.08 5.74
N GLU A 44 3.69 -13.16 6.13
CA GLU A 44 4.90 -13.05 6.95
C GLU A 44 5.95 -12.16 6.26
N MET A 45 6.10 -12.27 4.93
CA MET A 45 7.04 -11.46 4.17
C MET A 45 6.62 -9.98 4.13
N GLY A 46 5.33 -9.71 3.90
CA GLY A 46 4.79 -8.34 3.90
C GLY A 46 4.97 -7.64 5.26
N LYS A 47 4.77 -8.38 6.36
CA LYS A 47 5.00 -7.86 7.72
C LYS A 47 6.47 -7.58 7.99
N LYS A 48 7.38 -8.49 7.61
CA LYS A 48 8.82 -8.29 7.73
C LYS A 48 9.29 -7.05 6.96
N ALA A 49 8.78 -6.85 5.75
CA ALA A 49 9.13 -5.69 4.94
C ALA A 49 8.66 -4.37 5.60
N GLN A 50 7.43 -4.34 6.12
CA GLN A 50 6.90 -3.19 6.87
C GLN A 50 7.62 -2.90 8.19
N GLN A 51 8.31 -3.90 8.73
CA GLN A 51 9.12 -3.79 9.95
C GLN A 51 10.60 -3.45 9.65
N GLY A 52 10.98 -3.35 8.37
CA GLY A 52 12.36 -3.13 7.94
C GLY A 52 13.28 -4.33 8.16
N GLU A 53 12.71 -5.53 8.32
CA GLU A 53 13.46 -6.78 8.51
C GLU A 53 13.95 -7.36 7.16
N VAL A 54 13.27 -7.03 6.07
CA VAL A 54 13.65 -7.38 4.68
C VAL A 54 13.43 -6.17 3.77
N ALA A 55 14.13 -6.13 2.63
CA ALA A 55 13.94 -5.07 1.65
C ALA A 55 12.63 -5.26 0.86
N ASP A 56 12.08 -4.17 0.31
CA ASP A 56 10.92 -4.20 -0.59
C ASP A 56 11.18 -5.10 -1.81
N SER A 57 12.41 -5.06 -2.34
CA SER A 57 12.81 -5.93 -3.45
C SER A 57 12.73 -7.42 -3.10
N ASP A 58 13.05 -7.80 -1.85
CA ASP A 58 12.94 -9.18 -1.37
C ASP A 58 11.47 -9.60 -1.25
N LEU A 59 10.60 -8.69 -0.79
CA LEU A 59 9.15 -8.91 -0.79
C LEU A 59 8.63 -9.16 -2.20
N TRP A 60 8.95 -8.31 -3.18
CA TRP A 60 8.43 -8.46 -4.54
C TRP A 60 9.00 -9.69 -5.26
N ALA A 61 10.25 -10.05 -5.02
CA ALA A 61 10.81 -11.32 -5.50
C ALA A 61 10.04 -12.52 -4.91
N TRP A 62 9.71 -12.48 -3.61
CA TRP A 62 8.90 -13.52 -2.96
C TRP A 62 7.47 -13.55 -3.49
N VAL A 63 6.84 -12.39 -3.73
CA VAL A 63 5.49 -12.30 -4.32
C VAL A 63 5.47 -12.95 -5.70
N GLY A 64 6.46 -12.64 -6.56
CA GLY A 64 6.59 -13.25 -7.88
C GLY A 64 6.68 -14.77 -7.80
N GLN A 65 7.50 -15.31 -6.89
CA GLN A 65 7.59 -16.76 -6.67
C GLN A 65 6.28 -17.36 -6.15
N ARG A 66 5.65 -16.71 -5.17
CA ARG A 66 4.40 -17.17 -4.53
C ARG A 66 3.23 -17.22 -5.51
N LEU A 67 3.19 -16.27 -6.45
CA LEU A 67 2.17 -16.14 -7.49
C LEU A 67 2.56 -16.80 -8.82
N ARG A 68 3.79 -17.36 -8.90
CA ARG A 68 4.35 -18.00 -10.11
C ARG A 68 4.39 -17.07 -11.33
N LEU A 69 4.70 -15.80 -11.10
CA LEU A 69 4.86 -14.78 -12.13
C LEU A 69 6.29 -14.74 -12.64
N ASP A 70 6.46 -14.58 -13.96
CA ASP A 70 7.77 -14.18 -14.50
C ASP A 70 8.05 -12.68 -14.23
N GLU A 71 9.23 -12.20 -14.62
CA GLU A 71 9.64 -10.81 -14.38
C GLU A 71 8.70 -9.78 -15.05
N THR A 72 8.19 -10.08 -16.24
CA THR A 72 7.29 -9.19 -16.99
C THR A 72 5.91 -9.16 -16.33
N GLU A 73 5.42 -10.32 -15.92
CA GLU A 73 4.14 -10.44 -15.22
C GLU A 73 4.19 -9.83 -13.82
N LEU A 74 5.30 -9.99 -13.09
CA LEU A 74 5.49 -9.39 -11.78
C LEU A 74 5.50 -7.86 -11.88
N ALA A 75 6.19 -7.29 -12.86
CA ALA A 75 6.18 -5.85 -13.10
C ALA A 75 4.76 -5.36 -13.43
N ALA A 76 4.01 -6.09 -14.26
CA ALA A 76 2.63 -5.76 -14.58
C ALA A 76 1.70 -5.89 -13.35
N PHE A 77 1.90 -6.92 -12.52
CA PHE A 77 1.16 -7.12 -11.28
C PHE A 77 1.42 -5.97 -10.30
N TYR A 78 2.69 -5.59 -10.10
CA TYR A 78 3.07 -4.44 -9.27
C TYR A 78 2.31 -3.18 -9.71
N GLN A 79 2.39 -2.84 -11.01
CA GLN A 79 1.72 -1.65 -11.54
C GLN A 79 0.20 -1.72 -11.36
N GLY A 80 -0.42 -2.88 -11.63
CA GLY A 80 -1.87 -3.08 -11.44
C GLY A 80 -2.29 -3.02 -9.97
N PHE A 81 -1.49 -3.58 -9.08
CA PHE A 81 -1.78 -3.61 -7.65
C PHE A 81 -1.90 -2.20 -7.05
N TRP A 82 -1.13 -1.25 -7.58
CA TRP A 82 -1.10 0.15 -7.17
C TRP A 82 -1.87 1.11 -8.10
N ALA A 83 -2.44 0.64 -9.21
CA ALA A 83 -2.97 1.49 -10.29
C ALA A 83 -4.08 2.46 -9.86
N ASN A 84 -4.82 2.10 -8.81
CA ASN A 84 -5.96 2.88 -8.30
C ASN A 84 -5.65 3.60 -6.99
N ASP A 85 -4.39 3.62 -6.55
CA ASP A 85 -4.00 4.32 -5.33
C ASP A 85 -3.80 5.81 -5.63
N VAL A 86 -4.68 6.62 -5.06
CA VAL A 86 -4.80 8.06 -5.36
C VAL A 86 -4.65 8.86 -4.07
N LEU A 87 -3.91 9.96 -4.15
CA LEU A 87 -3.79 10.93 -3.06
C LEU A 87 -5.11 11.70 -2.88
N ASP A 88 -5.64 11.71 -1.66
CA ASP A 88 -6.80 12.49 -1.26
C ASP A 88 -6.41 13.97 -1.11
N ILE A 89 -6.55 14.72 -2.21
CA ILE A 89 -6.17 16.13 -2.28
C ILE A 89 -6.99 17.00 -1.33
N GLU A 90 -8.28 16.69 -1.14
CA GLU A 90 -9.14 17.43 -0.22
C GLU A 90 -8.67 17.27 1.22
N LEU A 91 -8.29 16.05 1.63
CA LEU A 91 -7.69 15.80 2.94
C LEU A 91 -6.34 16.50 3.10
N VAL A 92 -5.50 16.54 2.06
CA VAL A 92 -4.23 17.27 2.10
C VAL A 92 -4.45 18.77 2.32
N GLU A 93 -5.41 19.39 1.64
CA GLU A 93 -5.75 20.80 1.86
C GLU A 93 -6.30 21.05 3.28
N PHE A 94 -7.13 20.15 3.79
CA PHE A 94 -7.60 20.20 5.17
C PHE A 94 -6.42 20.17 6.17
N ILE A 95 -5.47 19.25 5.99
CA ILE A 95 -4.27 19.14 6.85
C ILE A 95 -3.44 20.42 6.81
N ARG A 96 -3.31 21.05 5.63
CA ARG A 96 -2.61 22.35 5.52
C ARG A 96 -3.29 23.41 6.36
N GLY A 97 -4.64 23.45 6.38
CA GLY A 97 -5.44 24.36 7.20
C GLY A 97 -5.35 24.13 8.71
N LEU A 98 -4.89 22.96 9.16
CA LEU A 98 -4.67 22.70 10.60
C LEU A 98 -3.46 23.45 11.15
N ARG A 99 -2.54 23.90 10.29
CA ARG A 99 -1.36 24.67 10.70
C ARG A 99 -1.65 26.17 10.74
N PRO A 100 -1.09 26.93 11.70
CA PRO A 100 -0.15 26.48 12.75
C PRO A 100 -0.83 25.97 14.03
N SER A 101 -2.16 25.93 14.08
CA SER A 101 -2.95 25.67 15.29
C SER A 101 -2.73 24.29 15.91
N TYR A 102 -2.38 23.29 15.09
CA TYR A 102 -2.06 21.93 15.53
C TYR A 102 -0.73 21.48 14.95
N GLN A 103 0.03 20.72 15.75
CA GLN A 103 1.12 19.93 15.21
C GLN A 103 0.54 18.83 14.32
N THR A 104 1.05 18.72 13.09
CA THR A 104 0.71 17.61 12.19
C THR A 104 1.89 16.65 12.05
N ALA A 105 1.61 15.36 11.94
CA ALA A 105 2.60 14.30 11.72
C ALA A 105 1.98 13.13 10.93
N ILE A 106 2.84 12.29 10.36
CA ILE A 106 2.46 11.03 9.72
C ILE A 106 3.02 9.87 10.55
N ILE A 107 2.21 8.83 10.76
CA ILE A 107 2.65 7.53 11.28
C ILE A 107 1.94 6.47 10.43
N SER A 108 2.72 5.74 9.63
CA SER A 108 2.24 4.68 8.74
C SER A 108 3.24 3.53 8.74
N ASN A 109 2.76 2.30 8.58
CA ASN A 109 3.62 1.21 8.16
C ASN A 109 4.04 1.44 6.71
N ALA A 110 5.28 1.08 6.38
CA ALA A 110 5.83 1.21 5.04
C ALA A 110 7.02 0.26 4.86
N THR A 111 7.28 -0.15 3.63
CA THR A 111 8.55 -0.80 3.26
C THR A 111 9.65 0.24 3.06
N ASP A 112 10.86 -0.18 2.72
CA ASP A 112 12.01 0.73 2.51
C ASP A 112 12.00 1.44 1.13
N ASN A 113 10.99 1.17 0.30
CA ASN A 113 10.75 1.81 -1.00
C ASN A 113 9.70 2.93 -0.87
N LEU A 114 10.06 3.99 -0.15
CA LEU A 114 9.26 5.20 0.10
C LEU A 114 9.60 6.36 -0.85
#